data_AF-A0A6L2PP19-F1
#
_entry.id   AF-A0A6L2PP19-F1
#
_cell.length_a   1.000
_cell.length_b   1.000
_cell.length_c   1.000
_cell.angle_alpha   90.00
_cell.angle_beta   90.00
_cell.angle_gamma   90.00
#
_symmetry.space_group_name_H-M   'P 1'
#
loop_
_entity.id
_entity.type
_entity.pdbx_description
1 polymer ?
#
loop_
_entity_poly.entity_id
_entity_poly.type
_entity_poly.pdbx_seq_one_letter_code
_entity_poly.pdbx_strand_id
1 'polypeptide(L)' 'MHAMNDPGALAGMLPFDSIGLYEQPKPRFIFKMPRVVPDQKSKFESDELFRRLSRESEVSHMC' A
#
# COMPACT_ATOMS: atom_id res chain seq x y z
N MET A 1 33.78 -20.71 -14.64
CA MET A 1 32.52 -20.37 -13.94
C MET A 1 32.67 -18.99 -13.30
N HIS A 2 32.04 -17.95 -13.85
CA HIS A 2 31.66 -16.65 -13.25
C HIS A 2 31.02 -15.85 -14.40
N ALA A 3 29.70 -15.86 -14.56
CA ALA A 3 28.67 -15.08 -13.85
C ALA A 3 28.50 -13.65 -14.38
N MET A 4 27.39 -13.46 -15.11
CA MET A 4 26.47 -12.32 -15.08
C MET A 4 27.04 -10.91 -15.35
N ASN A 5 26.80 -10.38 -16.55
CA ASN A 5 26.60 -8.95 -16.73
C ASN A 5 25.65 -8.70 -17.90
N ASP A 6 24.36 -8.61 -17.59
CA ASP A 6 23.29 -8.31 -18.55
C ASP A 6 23.28 -6.78 -18.81
N PRO A 7 23.45 -6.33 -20.06
CA PRO A 7 23.57 -4.91 -20.40
C PRO A 7 22.30 -4.07 -20.13
N GLY A 8 21.18 -4.70 -19.72
CA GLY A 8 19.94 -3.99 -19.37
C GLY A 8 19.98 -3.16 -18.08
N ALA A 9 20.98 -3.35 -17.21
CA ALA A 9 21.04 -2.68 -15.91
C ALA A 9 21.39 -1.17 -15.98
N LEU A 10 21.99 -0.70 -17.08
CA LEU A 10 22.45 0.70 -17.22
C LEU A 10 21.43 1.63 -17.90
N ALA A 11 20.35 1.10 -18.46
CA ALA A 11 19.33 1.90 -19.16
C ALA A 11 18.41 2.71 -18.22
N GLY A 12 18.55 2.56 -16.89
CA GLY A 12 17.68 3.20 -15.89
C GLY A 12 18.25 4.46 -15.21
N MET A 13 19.43 4.96 -15.61
CA MET A 13 20.15 6.01 -14.86
C MET A 13 20.29 7.38 -15.55
N LEU A 14 19.79 7.58 -16.77
CA LEU A 14 19.92 8.87 -17.46
C LEU A 14 18.56 9.60 -17.55
N PRO A 15 18.45 10.85 -17.07
CA PRO A 15 17.16 11.49 -16.81
C PRO A 15 16.42 12.04 -18.03
N PHE A 16 16.90 11.91 -19.28
CA PHE A 16 16.22 12.58 -20.42
C PHE A 16 16.11 11.86 -21.78
N ASP A 17 16.65 10.65 -21.99
CA ASP A 17 16.70 10.10 -23.36
C ASP A 17 15.92 8.79 -23.55
N SER A 18 14.60 8.86 -23.34
CA SER A 18 13.67 7.90 -23.94
C SER A 18 12.36 8.59 -24.28
N ILE A 19 12.43 9.50 -25.25
CA ILE A 19 11.28 9.84 -26.10
C ILE A 19 10.99 8.59 -26.95
N GLY A 20 10.35 7.62 -26.32
CA GLY A 20 9.73 6.48 -26.98
C GLY A 20 8.46 6.98 -27.65
N LEU A 21 8.42 6.87 -28.98
CA LEU A 21 7.23 7.11 -29.79
C LEU A 21 6.08 6.25 -29.26
N TYR A 22 5.13 6.92 -28.59
CA TYR A 22 3.87 6.38 -28.07
C TYR A 22 4.00 5.07 -27.27
N GLU A 23 4.64 5.13 -26.10
CA GLU A 23 4.34 4.15 -25.05
C GLU A 23 2.87 4.36 -24.65
N GLN A 24 1.99 3.42 -25.01
CA GLN A 24 0.64 3.40 -24.49
C GLN A 24 0.75 3.35 -22.95
N PRO A 25 0.23 4.35 -22.20
CA PRO A 25 0.27 4.28 -20.75
C PRO A 25 -0.61 3.11 -20.32
N LYS A 26 0.04 1.98 -19.99
CA LYS A 26 -0.61 0.76 -19.57
C LYS A 26 -1.53 1.11 -18.39
N PRO A 27 -2.85 0.92 -18.49
CA PRO A 27 -3.77 1.31 -17.43
C PRO A 27 -3.39 0.57 -16.15
N ARG A 28 -2.76 1.28 -15.21
CA ARG A 28 -2.53 0.74 -13.87
C ARG A 28 -3.88 0.86 -13.20
N PHE A 29 -4.61 -0.26 -13.15
CA PHE A 29 -5.81 -0.38 -12.34
C PHE A 29 -5.39 -0.28 -10.87
N ILE A 30 -5.29 0.94 -10.36
CA ILE A 30 -5.07 1.20 -8.94
C ILE A 30 -6.43 1.00 -8.28
N PHE A 31 -6.76 -0.26 -8.00
CA PHE A 31 -7.74 -0.56 -6.97
C PHE A 31 -7.15 -0.06 -5.65
N LYS A 32 -7.49 1.17 -5.27
CA LYS A 32 -7.08 1.71 -3.96
C LYS A 32 -7.82 0.90 -2.91
N MET A 33 -7.09 0.06 -2.18
CA MET A 33 -7.65 -0.66 -1.06
C MET A 33 -8.01 0.34 0.04
N PRO A 34 -9.29 0.43 0.47
CA PRO A 34 -9.69 1.35 1.52
C PRO A 34 -8.99 0.97 2.82
N ARG A 35 -8.30 1.93 3.44
CA ARG A 35 -7.68 1.73 4.76
C ARG A 35 -8.70 1.61 5.89
N VAL A 36 -9.92 2.09 5.65
CA VAL A 36 -10.96 2.28 6.65
C VAL A 36 -12.30 1.89 6.06
N VAL A 37 -13.21 1.38 6.90
CA VAL A 37 -14.59 1.11 6.47
C VAL A 37 -15.32 2.42 6.17
N PRO A 38 -16.27 2.45 5.21
CA PRO A 38 -16.95 3.68 4.78
C PRO A 38 -17.68 4.43 5.91
N ASP A 39 -18.44 3.71 6.74
CA ASP A 39 -19.10 4.30 7.91
C ASP A 39 -18.35 3.92 9.19
N GLN A 40 -17.36 4.75 9.51
CA GLN A 40 -16.54 4.60 10.71
C GLN A 40 -17.37 4.71 11.99
N LYS A 41 -18.35 5.62 12.00
CA LYS A 41 -19.14 5.91 13.20
C LYS A 41 -20.04 4.72 13.52
N SER A 42 -20.80 4.24 12.54
CA SER A 42 -21.66 3.07 12.72
C SER A 42 -20.87 1.82 13.11
N LYS A 43 -19.71 1.57 12.45
CA LYS A 43 -18.84 0.45 12.82
C LYS A 43 -18.36 0.56 14.26
N PHE A 44 -17.94 1.75 14.70
CA PHE A 44 -17.48 1.97 16.07
C PHE A 44 -18.60 1.73 17.10
N GLU A 45 -19.80 2.25 16.85
CA GLU A 45 -20.92 2.16 17.79
C GLU A 45 -21.56 0.76 17.84
N SER A 46 -21.60 0.04 16.71
CA SER A 46 -22.30 -1.24 16.60
C SER A 46 -21.43 -2.46 16.84
N ASP A 47 -20.10 -2.37 16.72
CA ASP A 47 -19.24 -3.53 16.90
C ASP A 47 -19.13 -3.93 18.38
N GLU A 48 -19.27 -5.22 18.68
CA GLU A 48 -19.17 -5.77 20.03
C GLU A 48 -17.80 -5.52 20.67
N LEU A 49 -16.72 -5.58 19.88
CA LEU A 49 -15.36 -5.36 20.39
C LEU A 49 -15.20 -3.92 20.88
N PHE A 50 -15.58 -2.94 20.03
CA PHE A 50 -15.49 -1.53 20.38
C PHE A 50 -16.41 -1.18 21.56
N ARG A 51 -17.63 -1.73 21.61
CA ARG A 51 -18.54 -1.52 22.74
C ARG A 51 -18.01 -2.05 24.07
N ARG A 52 -17.27 -3.16 24.08
CA ARG A 52 -16.68 -3.70 25.32
C ARG A 52 -15.52 -2.85 25.82
N LEU A 53 -14.70 -2.34 24.89
CA LEU A 53 -13.52 -1.54 25.19
C LEU A 53 -13.81 -0.04 25.33
N SER A 54 -15.06 0.40 25.12
CA SER A 54 -15.42 1.81 25.19
C SER A 54 -15.52 2.36 26.62
N ARG A 55 -15.48 1.48 27.63
CA ARG A 55 -15.55 1.85 29.05
C ARG A 55 -14.17 1.75 29.68
N GLU A 56 -14.00 2.43 30.80
CA GLU A 56 -12.79 2.29 31.62
C GLU A 56 -12.56 0.81 31.96
N SER A 57 -11.41 0.30 31.59
CA SER A 57 -11.00 -1.10 31.83
C SER A 57 -9.52 -1.14 32.15
N GLU A 58 -9.13 -2.06 33.03
CA GLU A 58 -7.72 -2.26 33.37
C GLU A 58 -6.90 -2.65 32.13
N VAL A 59 -5.83 -1.90 31.87
CA VAL A 59 -4.88 -2.18 30.78
C VAL A 59 -3.61 -2.76 31.40
N SER A 60 -3.28 -3.99 31.03
CA SER A 60 -2.05 -4.64 31.44
C SER A 60 -0.97 -4.46 30.38
N HIS A 61 0.26 -4.18 30.82
CA HIS A 61 1.42 -4.20 29.93
C HIS A 61 1.69 -5.66 29.54
N MET A 62 1.54 -5.96 28.27
CA MET A 62 1.97 -7.24 27.70
C MET A 62 3.44 -7.10 27.31
N CYS A 63 4.31 -7.85 28.00
CA CYS A 63 5.74 -8.00 27.71
C CYS A 63 5.93 -9.15 26.72
#